data_AF-A0A6L7JQG1-F1
#
_entry.id   AF-A0A6L7JQG1-F1
#
_cell.length_a   1.000
_cell.length_b   1.000
_cell.length_c   1.000
_cell.angle_alpha   90.00
_cell.angle_beta   90.00
_cell.angle_gamma   90.00
#
_symmetry.space_group_name_H-M   'P 1'
#
loop_
_entity.id
_entity.type
_entity.pdbx_description
1 polymer ?
#
loop_
_entity_poly.entity_id
_entity_poly.type
_entity_poly.pdbx_seq_one_letter_code
_entity_poly.pdbx_strand_id
1 'polypeptide(L)'
;MRFLCDAVFPQTLSSEAPAEVEFVRWDRSDVSDAELVRASGERGCRGVIFWGQDSLQQVDLREIAQEIGVALVAVEADDPIDAKQRILKNLSRLRRKLDEYDCLIVLANEVRLADIGCLKQ
;
A
#
# COMPACT_ATOMS: atom_id res chain seq x y z
N MET A 1 -9.95 3.29 -7.40
CA MET A 1 -8.85 3.52 -6.43
C MET A 1 -7.67 2.67 -6.86
N ARG A 2 -6.47 3.24 -6.96
CA ARG A 2 -5.29 2.53 -7.47
C ARG A 2 -4.24 2.35 -6.39
N PHE A 3 -3.62 1.18 -6.33
CA PHE A 3 -2.50 0.86 -5.47
C PHE A 3 -1.29 0.48 -6.30
N LEU A 4 -0.11 0.94 -5.90
CA LEU A 4 1.14 0.38 -6.40
C LEU A 4 1.56 -0.77 -5.49
N CYS A 5 1.96 -1.90 -6.06
CA CYS A 5 2.39 -3.07 -5.30
C CYS A 5 3.84 -3.42 -5.64
N ASP A 6 4.52 -3.96 -4.64
CA ASP A 6 5.81 -4.62 -4.80
C ASP A 6 5.76 -5.71 -5.90
N ALA A 7 6.89 -5.92 -6.59
CA ALA A 7 7.04 -6.89 -7.66
C ALA A 7 6.82 -8.33 -7.18
N VAL A 8 7.01 -8.60 -5.88
CA VAL A 8 6.77 -9.89 -5.23
C VAL A 8 5.31 -10.35 -5.35
N PHE A 9 4.34 -9.43 -5.45
CA PHE A 9 2.94 -9.82 -5.50
C PHE A 9 2.58 -10.55 -6.82
N PRO A 10 1.73 -11.58 -6.75
CA PRO A 10 1.30 -12.34 -7.92
C PRO A 10 0.47 -11.47 -8.86
N GLN A 11 0.60 -11.66 -10.17
CA GLN A 11 -0.19 -10.91 -11.17
C GLN A 11 -1.70 -11.08 -11.00
N THR A 12 -2.11 -12.23 -10.46
CA THR A 12 -3.51 -12.56 -10.20
C THR A 12 -4.18 -11.64 -9.19
N LEU A 13 -3.41 -10.90 -8.37
CA LEU A 13 -3.94 -9.89 -7.46
C LEU A 13 -4.78 -8.84 -8.20
N SER A 14 -4.33 -8.38 -9.37
CA SER A 14 -5.07 -7.38 -10.15
C SER A 14 -6.33 -7.95 -10.80
N SER A 15 -6.32 -9.22 -11.22
CA SER A 15 -7.48 -9.85 -11.87
C SER A 15 -8.57 -10.26 -10.88
N GLU A 16 -8.20 -10.48 -9.61
CA GLU A 16 -9.13 -10.86 -8.53
C GLU A 16 -9.64 -9.65 -7.73
N ALA A 17 -9.19 -8.44 -8.07
CA ALA A 17 -9.62 -7.21 -7.42
C ALA A 17 -11.08 -6.85 -7.79
N PRO A 18 -11.84 -6.22 -6.87
CA PRO A 18 -13.10 -5.57 -7.20
C PRO A 18 -12.94 -4.53 -8.31
N ALA A 19 -13.98 -4.31 -9.12
CA ALA A 19 -13.93 -3.44 -10.30
C ALA A 19 -13.48 -1.99 -10.01
N GLU A 20 -13.73 -1.50 -8.80
CA GLU A 20 -13.34 -0.16 -8.35
C GLU A 20 -11.90 -0.06 -7.81
N VAL A 21 -11.16 -1.18 -7.73
CA VAL A 21 -9.78 -1.23 -7.24
C VAL A 21 -8.84 -1.77 -8.32
N GLU A 22 -7.75 -1.04 -8.53
CA GLU A 22 -6.69 -1.43 -9.46
C GLU A 22 -5.38 -1.63 -8.69
N PHE A 23 -4.76 -2.80 -8.86
CA PHE A 23 -3.41 -3.08 -8.35
C PHE A 23 -2.43 -3.02 -9.50
N VAL A 24 -1.56 -2.01 -9.48
CA VAL A 24 -0.46 -1.87 -10.43
C VAL A 24 0.77 -2.49 -9.82
N ARG A 25 1.30 -3.53 -10.45
CA ARG A 25 2.55 -4.13 -10.02
C ARG A 25 3.72 -3.32 -10.55
N TRP A 26 4.70 -3.07 -9.68
CA TRP A 26 5.94 -2.46 -10.11
C TRP A 26 6.81 -3.46 -10.88
N ASP A 27 7.47 -3.00 -11.94
CA ASP A 27 8.22 -3.82 -12.90
C ASP A 27 9.74 -3.64 -12.82
N ARG A 28 10.24 -2.61 -12.11
CA ARG A 28 11.69 -2.36 -11.99
C ARG A 28 12.25 -3.07 -10.77
N SER A 29 13.10 -4.05 -11.02
CA SER A 29 13.68 -4.94 -10.01
C SER A 29 14.75 -4.32 -9.11
N ASP A 30 14.96 -2.99 -9.14
CA ASP A 30 16.13 -2.38 -8.49
C ASP A 30 15.93 -0.90 -8.10
N VAL A 31 14.78 -0.57 -7.53
CA VAL A 31 14.50 0.77 -6.98
C VAL A 31 14.16 0.69 -5.50
N SER A 32 14.56 1.72 -4.78
CA SER A 32 14.30 1.86 -3.34
C SER A 32 12.82 2.01 -3.02
N ASP A 33 12.43 1.67 -1.79
CA ASP A 33 11.05 1.90 -1.28
C ASP A 33 10.62 3.37 -1.46
N ALA A 34 11.55 4.31 -1.26
CA ALA A 34 11.31 5.73 -1.44
C ALA A 34 10.94 6.09 -2.89
N GLU A 35 11.56 5.44 -3.88
CA GLU A 35 11.20 5.62 -5.29
C GLU A 35 9.85 4.99 -5.63
N LEU A 36 9.49 3.86 -5.01
CA LEU A 36 8.15 3.27 -5.15
C LEU A 36 7.06 4.23 -4.65
N VAL A 37 7.26 4.86 -3.49
CA VAL A 37 6.31 5.83 -2.94
C VAL A 37 6.18 7.05 -3.85
N ARG A 38 7.30 7.62 -4.30
CA ARG A 38 7.27 8.76 -5.23
C ARG A 38 6.57 8.42 -6.54
N ALA A 39 6.92 7.30 -7.14
CA ALA A 39 6.30 6.84 -8.39
C ALA A 39 4.80 6.57 -8.22
N SER A 40 4.36 6.16 -7.03
CA SER A 40 2.93 5.98 -6.75
C SER A 40 2.16 7.29 -6.78
N GLY A 41 2.73 8.37 -6.22
CA GLY A 41 2.14 9.71 -6.26
C GLY A 41 2.00 10.23 -7.69
N GLU A 42 3.06 10.14 -8.49
CA GLU A 42 3.06 10.54 -9.90
C GLU A 42 2.02 9.78 -10.75
N ARG A 43 1.74 8.52 -10.39
CA ARG A 43 0.76 7.65 -11.07
C ARG A 43 -0.68 7.79 -10.55
N GLY A 44 -0.91 8.70 -9.60
CA GLY A 44 -2.22 8.93 -8.98
C GLY A 44 -2.70 7.75 -8.12
N CYS A 45 -1.76 6.95 -7.58
CA CYS A 45 -2.09 5.89 -6.64
C CYS A 45 -2.49 6.48 -5.28
N ARG A 46 -3.38 5.80 -4.57
CA ARG A 46 -3.78 6.15 -3.19
C ARG A 46 -2.89 5.51 -2.13
N GLY A 47 -2.09 4.52 -2.51
CA GLY A 47 -1.18 3.86 -1.58
C GLY A 47 -0.19 2.94 -2.28
N VAL A 48 0.85 2.58 -1.54
CA VAL A 48 1.83 1.54 -1.90
C VAL A 48 1.68 0.37 -0.96
N ILE A 49 1.70 -0.85 -1.51
CA ILE A 49 1.64 -2.10 -0.78
C ILE A 49 3.01 -2.79 -0.84
N PHE A 50 3.64 -2.88 0.33
CA PHE A 50 4.91 -3.57 0.58
C PHE A 50 4.66 -4.97 1.11
N TRP A 51 5.55 -5.89 0.76
CA TRP A 51 5.63 -7.18 1.41
C TRP A 51 6.58 -7.07 2.62
N GLY A 52 6.08 -7.42 3.81
CA GLY A 52 6.81 -7.19 5.07
C GLY A 52 6.63 -5.78 5.64
N GLN A 53 7.03 -5.61 6.91
CA GLN A 53 6.79 -4.38 7.68
C GLN A 53 7.99 -3.41 7.67
N ASP A 54 9.15 -3.81 7.15
CA ASP A 54 10.40 -3.05 7.29
C ASP A 54 10.30 -1.67 6.64
N SER A 55 9.65 -1.55 5.49
CA SER A 55 9.38 -0.28 4.82
C SER A 55 8.61 0.70 5.71
N LEU A 56 7.72 0.19 6.56
CA LEU A 56 6.97 1.04 7.48
C LEU A 56 7.81 1.59 8.62
N GLN A 57 8.95 0.98 8.97
CA GLN A 57 9.80 1.49 10.04
C GLN A 57 10.75 2.60 9.57
N GLN A 58 10.87 2.81 8.26
CA GLN A 58 11.71 3.84 7.68
C GLN A 58 11.06 5.22 7.84
N VAL A 59 11.66 6.07 8.67
CA VAL A 59 11.16 7.44 8.94
C VAL A 59 11.07 8.26 7.66
N ASP A 60 12.12 8.24 6.84
CA ASP A 60 12.15 8.99 5.58
C ASP A 60 11.01 8.59 4.64
N LEU A 61 10.64 7.30 4.61
CA LEU A 61 9.55 6.80 3.77
C LEU A 61 8.19 7.36 4.20
N ARG A 62 7.98 7.45 5.51
CA ARG A 62 6.77 8.02 6.12
C ARG A 62 6.60 9.49 5.78
N GLU A 63 7.68 10.26 5.87
CA GLU A 63 7.69 11.68 5.53
C GLU A 63 7.34 11.91 4.06
N ILE A 64 7.97 11.14 3.17
CA ILE A 64 7.67 11.17 1.72
C ILE A 64 6.21 10.84 1.45
N ALA A 65 5.70 9.77 2.07
CA ALA A 65 4.32 9.34 1.89
C ALA A 65 3.31 10.40 2.35
N GLN A 66 3.60 11.06 3.47
CA GLN A 66 2.78 12.14 4.01
C GLN A 66 2.81 13.39 3.12
N GLU A 67 3.99 13.79 2.63
CA GLU A 67 4.15 14.94 1.72
C GLU A 67 3.33 14.76 0.44
N ILE A 68 3.31 13.54 -0.09
CA ILE A 68 2.66 13.22 -1.37
C ILE A 68 1.18 12.83 -1.18
N GLY A 69 0.74 12.54 0.04
CA GLY A 69 -0.65 12.11 0.33
C GLY A 69 -0.93 10.68 -0.14
N VAL A 70 0.04 9.80 0.07
CA VAL A 70 -0.01 8.37 -0.29
C VAL A 70 0.03 7.54 0.98
N ALA A 71 -0.78 6.49 1.05
CA ALA A 71 -0.72 5.55 2.16
C ALA A 71 0.36 4.48 1.99
N LEU A 72 0.95 4.05 3.10
CA LEU A 72 1.87 2.93 3.17
C LEU A 72 1.15 1.72 3.77
N VAL A 73 1.09 0.64 3.02
CA VAL A 73 0.44 -0.60 3.45
C VAL A 73 1.48 -1.69 3.48
N ALA A 74 1.65 -2.38 4.60
CA ALA A 74 2.47 -3.57 4.68
C ALA A 74 1.60 -4.81 4.83
N VAL A 75 2.02 -5.88 4.18
CA VAL A 75 1.41 -7.19 4.31
C VAL A 75 2.47 -8.15 4.78
N GLU A 76 2.35 -8.60 6.02
CA GLU A 76 3.21 -9.63 6.57
C GLU A 76 2.58 -11.01 6.32
N ALA A 77 3.27 -11.80 5.51
CA ALA A 77 2.88 -13.16 5.14
C ALA A 77 4.12 -13.95 4.73
N ASP A 78 4.08 -15.27 4.96
CA ASP A 78 5.20 -16.16 4.65
C ASP A 78 5.39 -16.38 3.15
N ASP A 79 4.34 -16.19 2.35
CA ASP A 79 4.36 -16.32 0.91
C ASP A 79 3.48 -15.29 0.19
N PRO A 80 3.75 -15.00 -1.11
CA PRO A 80 3.01 -13.98 -1.86
C PRO A 80 1.54 -14.31 -2.14
N ILE A 81 1.14 -15.59 -2.12
CA ILE A 81 -0.25 -16.01 -2.30
C ILE A 81 -1.04 -15.72 -1.03
N ASP A 82 -0.51 -16.03 0.15
CA ASP A 82 -1.13 -15.64 1.43
C ASP A 82 -1.22 -14.11 1.55
N ALA A 83 -0.16 -13.40 1.17
CA ALA A 83 -0.15 -11.93 1.13
C ALA A 83 -1.29 -11.38 0.25
N LYS A 84 -1.46 -11.93 -0.95
CA LYS A 84 -2.59 -11.59 -1.86
C LYS A 84 -3.93 -11.81 -1.17
N GLN A 85 -4.16 -12.98 -0.56
CA GLN A 85 -5.44 -13.30 0.08
C GLN A 85 -5.76 -12.33 1.23
N ARG A 86 -4.75 -11.93 2.00
CA ARG A 86 -4.90 -10.97 3.10
C ARG A 86 -5.25 -9.57 2.62
N ILE A 87 -4.64 -9.11 1.53
CA ILE A 87 -5.02 -7.83 0.88
C ILE A 87 -6.49 -7.87 0.48
N LEU A 88 -6.88 -8.88 -0.31
CA LEU A 88 -8.23 -9.00 -0.85
C LEU A 88 -9.28 -9.09 0.28
N LYS A 89 -9.00 -9.89 1.31
CA LYS A 89 -9.87 -10.03 2.49
C LYS A 89 -10.10 -8.72 3.24
N ASN A 90 -9.08 -7.86 3.32
CA ASN A 90 -9.14 -6.61 4.08
C ASN A 90 -9.40 -5.37 3.22
N LEU A 91 -9.55 -5.53 1.91
CA LEU A 91 -9.59 -4.43 0.94
C LEU A 91 -10.72 -3.43 1.22
N SER A 92 -11.92 -3.90 1.56
CA SER A 92 -13.04 -3.01 1.88
C SER A 92 -12.78 -2.14 3.12
N ARG A 93 -12.07 -2.69 4.11
CA ARG A 93 -11.68 -1.96 5.32
C ARG A 93 -10.57 -0.95 5.02
N LEU A 94 -9.58 -1.36 4.24
CA LEU A 94 -8.49 -0.50 3.76
C LEU A 94 -9.05 0.69 2.98
N ARG A 95 -9.96 0.44 2.04
CA ARG A 95 -10.62 1.51 1.25
C ARG A 95 -11.30 2.53 2.14
N ARG A 96 -12.16 2.07 3.05
CA ARG A 96 -12.88 2.96 3.98
C ARG A 96 -11.92 3.84 4.77
N LYS A 97 -10.78 3.30 5.20
CA LYS A 97 -9.77 4.08 5.92
C LYS A 97 -9.08 5.11 5.02
N LEU A 98 -8.74 4.78 3.79
CA LEU A 98 -8.14 5.72 2.83
C LEU A 98 -9.09 6.82 2.34
N ASP A 99 -10.39 6.60 2.52
CA ASP A 99 -11.41 7.62 2.33
C ASP A 99 -11.43 8.61 3.51
N GLU A 100 -11.16 8.14 4.74
CA GLU A 100 -11.13 8.92 5.99
C GLU A 100 -9.81 9.72 6.20
N TYR A 101 -8.67 9.24 5.68
CA TYR A 101 -7.34 9.81 5.95
C TYR A 101 -6.52 10.00 4.67
N ASP A 102 -5.58 10.95 4.69
CA ASP A 102 -4.71 11.25 3.53
C ASP A 102 -3.45 10.39 3.48
N CYS A 103 -2.89 10.04 4.64
CA CYS A 103 -1.76 9.14 4.78
C CYS A 103 -2.08 8.14 5.89
N LEU A 104 -1.82 6.87 5.65
CA LEU A 104 -2.07 5.78 6.58
C LEU A 104 -0.95 4.77 6.54
N ILE A 105 -0.47 4.34 7.69
CA ILE A 105 0.32 3.13 7.82
C ILE A 105 -0.63 2.01 8.20
N VAL A 106 -0.75 0.98 7.35
CA VAL A 106 -1.68 -0.12 7.56
C VAL A 106 -0.96 -1.46 7.53
N LEU A 107 -1.05 -2.22 8.62
CA LEU A 107 -0.75 -3.64 8.61
C LEU A 107 -1.97 -4.40 8.08
N ALA A 108 -1.89 -4.99 6.89
CA ALA A 108 -3.03 -5.66 6.27
C ALA A 108 -3.59 -6.82 7.12
N ASN A 109 -2.80 -7.38 8.04
CA ASN A 109 -3.22 -8.42 8.97
C ASN A 109 -4.27 -7.97 9.99
N GLU A 110 -4.24 -6.69 10.40
CA GLU A 110 -5.10 -6.17 11.46
C GLU A 110 -5.80 -4.85 11.10
N VAL A 111 -5.48 -4.25 9.95
CA VAL A 111 -5.88 -2.90 9.53
C VAL A 111 -5.82 -1.91 10.71
N ARG A 112 -4.63 -1.78 11.31
CA ARG A 112 -4.37 -0.79 12.36
C ARG A 112 -3.70 0.43 11.79
N LEU A 113 -4.09 1.61 12.28
CA LEU A 113 -3.38 2.86 12.06
C LEU A 113 -2.07 2.79 12.86
N ALA A 114 -0.93 2.71 12.19
CA ALA A 114 0.34 2.99 12.85
C ALA A 114 0.59 4.50 12.73
N ASP A 115 0.74 5.16 13.87
CA ASP A 115 1.00 6.60 14.09
C ASP A 115 1.44 7.40 12.85
N ILE A 116 0.48 7.96 12.10
CA ILE A 116 0.49 9.26 11.40
C ILE A 116 -0.97 9.58 11.05
N GLY A 117 -1.65 10.41 11.84
CA GLY A 117 -3.02 10.82 11.57
C GLY A 117 -3.09 12.26 11.08
N CYS A 118 -3.06 12.50 9.76
CA CYS A 118 -3.63 13.72 9.18
C CYS A 118 -5.06 13.40 8.71
N LEU A 119 -6.05 13.97 9.39
CA LEU A 119 -7.44 13.92 8.98
C LEU A 119 -7.61 14.73 7.69
N LYS A 120 -8.44 14.23 6.75
CA LYS A 120 -8.90 15.05 5.63
C LYS A 120 -9.68 16.24 6.17
N GLN A 121 -9.26 17.46 5.80
CA GLN A 121 -9.95 18.70 6.14
C GLN A 121 -11.24 18.86 5.35
#